data_AF-A0A8T5TPZ6-F1
#
_entry.id   AF-A0A8T5TPZ6-F1
#
_cell.length_a   1.000
_cell.length_b   1.000
_cell.length_c   1.000
_cell.angle_alpha   90.00
_cell.angle_beta   90.00
_cell.angle_gamma   90.00
#
_symmetry.space_group_name_H-M   'P 1'
#
loop_
_entity.id
_entity.type
_entity.pdbx_description
1 polymer ?
#
loop_
_entity_poly.entity_id
_entity_poly.type
_entity_poly.pdbx_seq_one_letter_code
_entity_poly.pdbx_strand_id
1 'polypeptide(L)'
;DLYKLMHGGEQCEGNPDNINLILKGIKNILQAGKDSGAIVNCITYTTPLSNGDSKAMISYFQEKFGIKTCLTLFNPVIHRTANPSWEPNNDQIKDAYEHRDRTNYPDDPSCGPMDVSKFYCGTVVCVTSEGWLVPCSVIRTKEFGSVHDESLEFLVEKTKQRLLMLDFRDPSKLPGNCGSCSNNSNCFGCRSSAYYYNGDLMAADPKCGQFSANSPMKVMEE
;
A
#
# COMPACT_ATOMS: atom_id res chain seq x y z
N ASP A 1 -25.32 13.00 7.04
CA ASP A 1 -24.11 13.75 7.44
C ASP A 1 -22.87 12.90 7.09
N LEU A 2 -22.60 12.73 5.78
CA LEU A 2 -21.59 11.79 5.27
C LEU A 2 -20.17 12.19 5.70
N TYR A 3 -19.94 13.48 5.95
CA TYR A 3 -18.68 13.96 6.51
C TYR A 3 -18.45 13.45 7.93
N LYS A 4 -19.45 13.53 8.81
CA LYS A 4 -19.34 12.93 10.14
C LYS A 4 -19.19 11.41 10.11
N LEU A 5 -19.79 10.74 9.11
CA LEU A 5 -19.56 9.31 8.87
C LEU A 5 -18.06 9.09 8.54
N MET A 6 -17.53 9.74 7.52
CA MET A 6 -16.17 9.46 7.02
C MET A 6 -15.02 10.07 7.85
N HIS A 7 -15.30 11.06 8.72
CA HIS A 7 -14.28 11.80 9.50
C HIS A 7 -14.65 11.96 10.98
N GLY A 8 -15.43 11.05 11.57
CA GLY A 8 -15.92 11.15 12.96
C GLY A 8 -14.85 11.28 14.06
N GLY A 9 -13.57 11.09 13.74
CA GLY A 9 -12.42 11.29 14.65
C GLY A 9 -11.69 12.64 14.51
N GLU A 10 -12.00 13.46 13.51
CA GLU A 10 -11.39 14.78 13.32
C GLU A 10 -12.13 15.81 14.19
N GLN A 11 -11.68 16.02 15.43
CA GLN A 11 -12.09 17.17 16.21
C GLN A 11 -11.52 18.44 15.57
N CYS A 12 -12.30 19.01 14.65
CA CYS A 12 -12.15 20.34 14.05
C CYS A 12 -10.99 20.48 13.06
N GLU A 13 -11.22 20.24 11.74
CA GLU A 13 -10.56 21.00 10.65
C GLU A 13 -10.97 20.61 9.21
N GLY A 14 -11.66 19.51 8.94
CA GLY A 14 -12.02 19.19 7.56
C GLY A 14 -13.28 19.93 7.06
N ASN A 15 -13.26 20.30 5.78
CA ASN A 15 -14.38 20.95 5.12
C ASN A 15 -15.40 19.90 4.63
N PRO A 16 -16.65 19.89 5.13
CA PRO A 16 -17.71 18.99 4.65
C PRO A 16 -17.96 19.06 3.14
N ASP A 17 -17.64 20.18 2.50
CA ASP A 17 -17.76 20.36 1.06
C ASP A 17 -16.80 19.46 0.27
N ASN A 18 -15.68 19.03 0.85
CA ASN A 18 -14.72 18.15 0.17
C ASN A 18 -15.37 16.84 -0.26
N ILE A 19 -16.21 16.26 0.61
CA ILE A 19 -16.94 15.03 0.30
C ILE A 19 -18.01 15.28 -0.75
N ASN A 20 -18.73 16.39 -0.65
CA ASN A 20 -19.72 16.77 -1.65
C ASN A 20 -19.08 16.92 -3.04
N LEU A 21 -17.87 17.47 -3.09
CA LEU A 21 -17.08 17.59 -4.32
C LEU A 21 -16.65 16.22 -4.86
N ILE A 22 -16.17 15.31 -4.00
CA ILE A 22 -15.83 13.93 -4.40
C ILE A 22 -17.07 13.23 -4.99
N LEU A 23 -18.21 13.28 -4.30
CA LEU A 23 -19.46 12.68 -4.77
C LEU A 23 -19.95 13.29 -6.09
N LYS A 24 -19.83 14.61 -6.24
CA LYS A 24 -20.14 15.29 -7.50
C LYS A 24 -19.22 14.81 -8.62
N GLY A 25 -17.92 14.67 -8.35
CA GLY A 25 -16.94 14.13 -9.29
C GLY A 25 -17.30 12.73 -9.77
N ILE A 26 -17.65 11.83 -8.83
CA ILE A 26 -18.10 10.46 -9.15
C ILE A 26 -19.35 10.48 -10.02
N LYS A 27 -20.37 11.27 -9.66
CA LYS A 27 -21.60 11.39 -10.47
C LYS A 27 -21.31 11.89 -11.89
N ASN A 28 -20.42 12.88 -12.02
CA ASN A 28 -20.05 13.43 -13.32
C ASN A 28 -19.39 12.38 -14.23
N ILE A 29 -18.42 11.60 -13.70
CA ILE A 29 -17.73 10.59 -14.52
C ILE A 29 -18.63 9.40 -14.86
N LEU A 30 -19.53 8.99 -13.95
CA LEU A 30 -20.54 7.97 -14.25
C LEU A 30 -21.52 8.45 -15.32
N GLN A 31 -21.98 9.70 -15.24
CA GLN A 31 -22.84 10.31 -16.27
C GLN A 31 -22.13 10.43 -17.62
N ALA A 32 -20.81 10.60 -17.62
CA ALA A 32 -19.99 10.57 -18.83
C ALA A 32 -19.74 9.16 -19.38
N GLY A 33 -20.28 8.11 -18.74
CA GLY A 33 -20.19 6.72 -19.20
C GLY A 33 -18.98 5.95 -18.69
N LYS A 34 -18.25 6.44 -17.68
CA LYS A 34 -17.18 5.67 -17.03
C LYS A 34 -17.81 4.48 -16.31
N ASP A 35 -17.28 3.28 -16.55
CA ASP A 35 -17.65 2.10 -15.77
C ASP A 35 -17.28 2.29 -14.30
N SER A 36 -18.25 2.05 -13.40
CA SER A 36 -18.07 2.07 -11.95
C SER A 36 -16.99 1.10 -11.50
N GLY A 37 -16.88 -0.07 -12.14
CA GLY A 37 -15.87 -1.08 -11.81
C GLY A 37 -14.44 -0.62 -12.12
N ALA A 38 -14.29 0.40 -12.99
CA ALA A 38 -13.01 1.03 -13.33
C ALA A 38 -12.70 2.27 -12.47
N ILE A 39 -13.52 2.55 -11.44
CA ILE A 39 -13.27 3.61 -10.45
C ILE A 39 -12.87 2.93 -9.14
N VAL A 40 -11.82 3.46 -8.50
CA VAL A 40 -11.32 2.94 -7.23
C VAL A 40 -11.35 4.06 -6.21
N ASN A 41 -12.00 3.82 -5.08
CA ASN A 41 -11.90 4.68 -3.92
C ASN A 41 -10.58 4.40 -3.20
N CYS A 42 -9.57 5.23 -3.40
CA CYS A 42 -8.26 5.05 -2.79
C CYS A 42 -8.16 5.87 -1.51
N ILE A 43 -7.91 5.21 -0.38
CA ILE A 43 -7.74 5.89 0.91
C ILE A 43 -6.43 5.48 1.58
N THR A 44 -5.88 6.39 2.38
CA THR A 44 -4.77 6.09 3.30
C THR A 44 -5.34 5.72 4.66
N TYR A 45 -5.22 4.45 5.03
CA TYR A 45 -5.68 3.88 6.29
C TYR A 45 -4.74 4.25 7.44
N THR A 46 -5.34 4.79 8.51
CA THR A 46 -4.66 5.30 9.71
C THR A 46 -5.43 4.86 10.97
N THR A 47 -4.81 4.92 12.15
CA THR A 47 -5.50 4.66 13.43
C THR A 47 -6.77 5.51 13.65
N PRO A 48 -6.80 6.82 13.35
CA PRO A 48 -8.03 7.60 13.42
C PRO A 48 -9.18 7.03 12.57
N LEU A 49 -8.89 6.45 11.39
CA LEU A 49 -9.90 5.82 10.55
C LEU A 49 -10.37 4.47 11.11
N SER A 50 -9.52 3.76 11.86
CA SER A 50 -9.91 2.55 12.59
C SER A 50 -10.94 2.84 13.68
N ASN A 51 -10.77 3.95 14.39
CA ASN A 51 -11.72 4.41 15.42
C ASN A 51 -12.92 5.17 14.82
N GLY A 52 -12.77 5.64 13.58
CA GLY A 52 -13.82 6.25 12.77
C GLY A 52 -14.56 5.22 11.92
N ASP A 53 -15.21 5.69 10.85
CA ASP A 53 -16.12 4.84 10.06
C ASP A 53 -15.56 4.43 8.69
N SER A 54 -14.31 3.96 8.65
CA SER A 54 -13.72 3.45 7.40
C SER A 54 -14.57 2.31 6.81
N LYS A 55 -15.23 1.52 7.66
CA LYS A 55 -16.08 0.40 7.25
C LYS A 55 -17.38 0.86 6.60
N ALA A 56 -18.12 1.81 7.18
CA ALA A 56 -19.32 2.31 6.51
C ALA A 56 -18.97 3.08 5.24
N MET A 57 -17.80 3.73 5.18
CA MET A 57 -17.32 4.34 3.94
C MET A 57 -17.12 3.28 2.84
N ILE A 58 -16.41 2.18 3.13
CA ILE A 58 -16.20 1.07 2.19
C ILE A 58 -17.55 0.52 1.70
N SER A 59 -18.47 0.24 2.64
CA SER A 59 -19.80 -0.27 2.32
C SER A 59 -20.61 0.74 1.49
N TYR A 60 -20.58 2.02 1.84
CA TYR A 60 -21.29 3.07 1.12
C TYR A 60 -20.85 3.17 -0.34
N PHE A 61 -19.55 3.19 -0.63
CA PHE A 61 -19.08 3.28 -2.02
C PHE A 61 -19.40 2.04 -2.85
N GLN A 62 -19.30 0.86 -2.25
CA GLN A 62 -19.69 -0.39 -2.91
C GLN A 62 -21.19 -0.42 -3.20
N GLU A 63 -22.03 -0.16 -2.19
CA GLU A 63 -23.49 -0.28 -2.31
C GLU A 63 -24.11 0.80 -3.19
N LYS A 64 -23.60 2.05 -3.12
CA LYS A 64 -24.18 3.18 -3.85
C LYS A 64 -23.67 3.30 -5.27
N PHE A 65 -22.43 2.91 -5.53
CA PHE A 65 -21.78 3.17 -6.80
C PHE A 65 -21.13 1.95 -7.43
N GLY A 66 -21.08 0.79 -6.76
CA GLY A 66 -20.29 -0.36 -7.23
C GLY A 66 -18.78 -0.11 -7.21
N ILE A 67 -18.32 0.88 -6.43
CA ILE A 67 -16.92 1.31 -6.38
C ILE A 67 -16.20 0.56 -5.26
N LYS A 68 -15.13 -0.14 -5.64
CA LYS A 68 -14.26 -0.86 -4.69
C LYS A 68 -13.31 0.10 -3.99
N THR A 69 -12.91 -0.26 -2.77
CA THR A 69 -11.95 0.53 -1.98
C THR A 69 -10.56 -0.09 -2.00
N CYS A 70 -9.59 0.72 -2.41
CA CYS A 70 -8.18 0.45 -2.21
C CYS A 70 -7.71 1.03 -0.88
N LEU A 71 -7.37 0.13 0.05
CA LEU A 71 -6.76 0.48 1.32
C LEU A 71 -5.25 0.58 1.12
N THR A 72 -4.72 1.80 1.19
CA THR A 72 -3.28 2.04 1.29
C THR A 72 -2.91 2.26 2.74
N LEU A 73 -1.88 1.59 3.26
CA LEU A 73 -1.48 1.80 4.65
C LEU A 73 -0.70 3.10 4.79
N PHE A 74 -0.91 3.82 5.90
CA PHE A 74 -0.07 4.93 6.27
C PHE A 74 1.41 4.51 6.27
N ASN A 75 2.22 5.21 5.50
CA ASN A 75 3.66 5.02 5.45
C ASN A 75 4.33 6.38 5.70
N PRO A 76 5.31 6.47 6.61
CA PRO A 76 5.98 7.71 6.94
C PRO A 76 6.95 8.07 5.81
N VAL A 77 6.45 8.80 4.83
CA VAL A 77 7.22 9.35 3.71
C VAL A 77 7.69 10.75 4.10
N ILE A 78 9.00 10.98 4.17
CA ILE A 78 9.64 12.30 4.40
C ILE A 78 9.09 13.01 5.66
N HIS A 79 9.88 13.00 6.76
CA HIS A 79 9.50 13.42 8.13
C HIS A 79 8.83 12.31 8.96
N ARG A 80 9.66 11.30 9.26
CA ARG A 80 9.40 9.97 9.85
C ARG A 80 8.52 9.90 11.11
N THR A 81 8.21 11.00 11.79
CA THR A 81 7.68 10.98 13.18
C THR A 81 6.65 12.07 13.51
N ALA A 82 6.16 12.84 12.54
CA ALA A 82 5.25 13.96 12.86
C ALA A 82 3.89 13.49 13.42
N ASN A 83 3.39 12.31 13.00
CA ASN A 83 2.07 11.80 13.36
C ASN A 83 2.10 10.33 13.79
N PRO A 84 2.78 9.97 14.89
CA PRO A 84 2.86 8.57 15.33
C PRO A 84 1.49 8.01 15.73
N SER A 85 0.55 8.86 16.13
CA SER A 85 -0.83 8.49 16.47
C SER A 85 -1.66 8.03 15.25
N TRP A 86 -1.14 8.19 14.03
CA TRP A 86 -1.82 7.76 12.81
C TRP A 86 -1.44 6.34 12.39
N GLU A 87 -0.43 5.73 13.01
CA GLU A 87 0.12 4.44 12.65
C GLU A 87 -0.78 3.28 13.11
N PRO A 88 -1.49 2.59 12.19
CA PRO A 88 -2.39 1.51 12.56
C PRO A 88 -1.62 0.27 13.03
N ASN A 89 -2.11 -0.38 14.09
CA ASN A 89 -1.57 -1.67 14.52
C ASN A 89 -2.08 -2.83 13.65
N ASN A 90 -1.46 -4.01 13.77
CA ASN A 90 -1.81 -5.18 12.96
C ASN A 90 -3.26 -5.64 13.12
N ASP A 91 -3.87 -5.49 14.29
CA ASP A 91 -5.26 -5.87 14.51
C ASP A 91 -6.22 -4.91 13.78
N GLN A 92 -5.94 -3.60 13.83
CA GLN A 92 -6.69 -2.58 13.09
C GLN A 92 -6.58 -2.79 11.58
N ILE A 93 -5.36 -3.06 11.08
CA ILE A 93 -5.11 -3.41 9.68
C ILE A 93 -5.95 -4.63 9.31
N LYS A 94 -5.81 -5.73 10.04
CA LYS A 94 -6.51 -6.98 9.77
C LYS A 94 -8.03 -6.78 9.71
N ASP A 95 -8.60 -6.11 10.70
CA ASP A 95 -10.03 -5.84 10.79
C ASP A 95 -10.56 -5.01 9.60
N ALA A 96 -9.80 -4.00 9.16
CA ALA A 96 -10.16 -3.19 7.99
C ALA A 96 -10.10 -3.99 6.68
N TYR A 97 -9.03 -4.77 6.45
CA TYR A 97 -8.91 -5.61 5.25
C TYR A 97 -9.97 -6.71 5.23
N GLU A 98 -10.27 -7.37 6.36
CA GLU A 98 -11.33 -8.38 6.41
C GLU A 98 -12.71 -7.81 6.07
N HIS A 99 -13.03 -6.59 6.56
CA HIS A 99 -14.28 -5.91 6.18
C HIS A 99 -14.30 -5.56 4.69
N ARG A 100 -13.18 -5.02 4.20
CA ARG A 100 -13.02 -4.64 2.79
C ARG A 100 -13.19 -5.84 1.88
N ASP A 101 -12.53 -6.95 2.17
CA ASP A 101 -12.54 -8.15 1.35
C ASP A 101 -13.95 -8.76 1.27
N ARG A 102 -14.64 -8.88 2.41
CA ARG A 102 -16.06 -9.31 2.44
C ARG A 102 -16.97 -8.41 1.60
N THR A 103 -16.67 -7.11 1.53
CA THR A 103 -17.54 -6.12 0.87
C THR A 103 -17.22 -5.96 -0.62
N ASN A 104 -15.95 -5.85 -0.99
CA ASN A 104 -15.49 -5.52 -2.34
C ASN A 104 -15.04 -6.74 -3.15
N TYR A 105 -14.67 -7.84 -2.48
CA TYR A 105 -14.07 -9.03 -3.08
C TYR A 105 -14.67 -10.33 -2.52
N PRO A 106 -16.01 -10.49 -2.45
CA PRO A 106 -16.62 -11.68 -1.87
C PRO A 106 -16.26 -12.98 -2.60
N ASP A 107 -15.94 -12.88 -3.90
CA ASP A 107 -15.64 -14.00 -4.79
C ASP A 107 -14.20 -13.95 -5.35
N ASP A 108 -13.34 -13.05 -4.85
CA ASP A 108 -12.01 -12.78 -5.42
C ASP A 108 -10.95 -12.71 -4.29
N PRO A 109 -9.81 -13.41 -4.39
CA PRO A 109 -8.73 -13.22 -3.44
C PRO A 109 -8.17 -11.80 -3.51
N SER A 110 -8.45 -10.99 -2.49
CA SER A 110 -7.81 -9.69 -2.33
C SER A 110 -6.29 -9.84 -2.30
N CYS A 111 -5.58 -9.01 -3.08
CA CYS A 111 -4.17 -8.76 -2.82
C CYS A 111 -4.07 -7.98 -1.49
N GLY A 112 -3.03 -8.25 -0.69
CA GLY A 112 -2.89 -7.71 0.67
C GLY A 112 -2.73 -6.17 0.74
N PRO A 113 -1.93 -5.63 1.68
CA PRO A 113 -1.90 -4.19 1.86
C PRO A 113 -1.46 -3.46 0.59
N MET A 114 -2.23 -2.44 0.19
CA MET A 114 -2.14 -1.65 -1.05
C MET A 114 -2.84 -2.20 -2.31
N ASP A 115 -3.51 -3.38 -2.30
CA ASP A 115 -4.03 -4.04 -3.53
C ASP A 115 -2.98 -4.27 -4.63
N VAL A 116 -1.73 -4.37 -4.22
CA VAL A 116 -0.59 -4.49 -5.12
C VAL A 116 0.03 -5.86 -4.89
N SER A 117 0.05 -6.68 -5.94
CA SER A 117 0.76 -7.95 -5.92
C SER A 117 2.27 -7.74 -6.09
N LYS A 118 3.04 -8.77 -5.77
CA LYS A 118 4.48 -8.82 -6.05
C LYS A 118 4.82 -8.64 -7.52
N PHE A 119 3.90 -8.96 -8.43
CA PHE A 119 4.08 -8.78 -9.87
C PHE A 119 4.11 -7.31 -10.25
N TYR A 120 3.14 -6.51 -9.77
CA TYR A 120 3.17 -5.07 -9.98
C TYR A 120 4.42 -4.46 -9.31
N CYS A 121 4.66 -4.80 -8.03
CA CYS A 121 5.78 -4.21 -7.31
C CYS A 121 7.16 -4.59 -7.90
N GLY A 122 7.30 -5.77 -8.49
CA GLY A 122 8.55 -6.25 -9.08
C GLY A 122 8.72 -5.99 -10.59
N THR A 123 7.80 -5.26 -11.22
CA THR A 123 7.85 -4.96 -12.68
C THR A 123 7.61 -3.50 -13.02
N VAL A 124 7.22 -2.67 -12.05
CA VAL A 124 7.00 -1.24 -12.24
C VAL A 124 8.17 -0.45 -11.70
N VAL A 125 8.54 0.60 -12.42
CA VAL A 125 9.48 1.64 -11.97
C VAL A 125 8.80 2.99 -12.09
N CYS A 126 9.22 3.97 -11.30
CA CYS A 126 8.72 5.34 -11.37
C CYS A 126 9.88 6.32 -11.55
N VAL A 127 9.60 7.46 -12.17
CA VAL A 127 10.51 8.60 -12.26
C VAL A 127 9.87 9.76 -11.50
N THR A 128 10.59 10.34 -10.54
CA THR A 128 10.07 11.49 -9.78
C THR A 128 10.09 12.78 -10.61
N SER A 129 9.46 13.84 -10.12
CA SER A 129 9.53 15.18 -10.74
C SER A 129 10.96 15.73 -10.84
N GLU A 130 11.84 15.31 -9.94
CA GLU A 130 13.28 15.62 -9.90
C GLU A 130 14.11 14.66 -10.76
N GLY A 131 13.45 13.79 -11.54
CA GLY A 131 14.06 12.85 -12.45
C GLY A 131 14.70 11.63 -11.78
N TRP A 132 14.44 11.34 -10.51
CA TRP A 132 15.04 10.16 -9.85
C TRP A 132 14.30 8.88 -10.26
N LEU A 133 15.05 7.85 -10.64
CA LEU A 133 14.50 6.51 -10.84
C LEU A 133 14.24 5.88 -9.46
N VAL A 134 13.06 5.30 -9.27
CA VAL A 134 12.67 4.65 -8.01
C VAL A 134 11.81 3.40 -8.26
N PRO A 135 11.82 2.39 -7.35
CA PRO A 135 11.08 1.14 -7.52
C PRO A 135 9.58 1.27 -7.23
N CYS A 136 9.14 2.39 -6.67
CA CYS A 136 7.76 2.62 -6.26
C CYS A 136 7.47 4.11 -6.18
N SER A 137 6.25 4.52 -6.50
CA SER A 137 5.79 5.92 -6.44
C SER A 137 5.82 6.53 -5.04
N VAL A 138 5.97 5.71 -3.98
CA VAL A 138 6.02 6.14 -2.57
C VAL A 138 7.47 6.30 -2.07
N ILE A 139 8.43 5.60 -2.68
CA ILE A 139 9.84 5.62 -2.26
C ILE A 139 10.53 6.87 -2.83
N ARG A 140 11.34 7.54 -1.99
CA ARG A 140 12.13 8.73 -2.36
C ARG A 140 13.58 8.47 -2.01
N THR A 141 14.34 8.03 -3.01
CA THR A 141 15.77 7.75 -2.89
C THR A 141 16.49 8.10 -4.19
N LYS A 142 17.77 8.45 -4.09
CA LYS A 142 18.67 8.67 -5.24
C LYS A 142 19.47 7.41 -5.61
N GLU A 143 19.27 6.30 -4.90
CA GLU A 143 20.03 5.05 -5.06
C GLU A 143 20.07 4.51 -6.50
N PHE A 144 19.03 4.78 -7.30
CA PHE A 144 18.91 4.24 -8.66
C PHE A 144 19.27 5.23 -9.78
N GLY A 145 19.80 6.41 -9.41
CA GLY A 145 20.23 7.43 -10.36
C GLY A 145 19.10 8.32 -10.88
N SER A 146 19.45 9.18 -11.84
CA SER A 146 18.54 10.17 -12.40
C SER A 146 18.57 10.19 -13.93
N VAL A 147 17.39 10.33 -14.54
CA VAL A 147 17.22 10.46 -16.00
C VAL A 147 17.77 11.78 -16.56
N HIS A 148 18.21 12.70 -15.69
CA HIS A 148 18.94 13.90 -16.10
C HIS A 148 20.41 13.61 -16.44
N ASP A 149 20.98 12.55 -15.88
CA ASP A 149 22.40 12.20 -16.03
C ASP A 149 22.62 11.05 -17.04
N GLU A 150 21.71 10.07 -17.05
CA GLU A 150 21.83 8.82 -17.81
C GLU A 150 20.47 8.47 -18.46
N SER A 151 20.45 7.66 -19.52
CA SER A 151 19.18 7.22 -20.11
C SER A 151 18.40 6.31 -19.16
N LEU A 152 17.06 6.36 -19.21
CA LEU A 152 16.19 5.50 -18.40
C LEU A 152 16.52 4.01 -18.59
N GLU A 153 16.73 3.59 -19.84
CA GLU A 153 17.08 2.21 -20.19
C GLU A 153 18.38 1.77 -19.52
N PHE A 154 19.41 2.62 -19.55
CA PHE A 154 20.68 2.33 -18.91
C PHE A 154 20.56 2.23 -17.40
N LEU A 155 19.83 3.17 -16.76
CA LEU A 155 19.60 3.15 -15.31
C LEU A 155 18.84 1.91 -14.87
N VAL A 156 17.78 1.53 -15.59
CA VAL A 156 17.01 0.31 -15.31
C VAL A 156 17.90 -0.90 -15.45
N GLU A 157 18.64 -1.06 -16.56
CA GLU A 157 19.49 -2.24 -16.77
C GLU A 157 20.60 -2.34 -15.71
N LYS A 158 21.26 -1.22 -15.41
CA LYS A 158 22.33 -1.12 -14.41
C LYS A 158 21.85 -1.45 -13.00
N THR A 159 20.61 -1.12 -12.65
CA THR A 159 20.11 -1.20 -11.27
C THR A 159 19.00 -2.22 -11.04
N LYS A 160 18.56 -2.93 -12.09
CA LYS A 160 17.41 -3.85 -12.07
C LYS A 160 17.41 -4.86 -10.93
N GLN A 161 18.59 -5.36 -10.52
CA GLN A 161 18.69 -6.36 -9.45
C GLN A 161 18.01 -5.87 -8.16
N ARG A 162 18.31 -4.65 -7.73
CA ARG A 162 17.73 -4.02 -6.54
C ARG A 162 16.44 -3.27 -6.86
N LEU A 163 16.38 -2.59 -8.01
CA LEU A 163 15.22 -1.80 -8.44
C LEU A 163 13.96 -2.65 -8.60
N LEU A 164 14.11 -3.89 -9.06
CA LEU A 164 13.00 -4.83 -9.29
C LEU A 164 12.97 -5.97 -8.25
N MET A 165 13.79 -5.87 -7.20
CA MET A 165 13.92 -6.87 -6.13
C MET A 165 14.06 -8.30 -6.68
N LEU A 166 14.96 -8.50 -7.65
CA LEU A 166 15.03 -9.75 -8.42
C LEU A 166 15.32 -10.98 -7.55
N ASP A 167 16.03 -10.79 -6.44
CA ASP A 167 16.29 -11.85 -5.46
C ASP A 167 15.01 -12.43 -4.83
N PHE A 168 13.94 -11.64 -4.70
CA PHE A 168 12.65 -12.13 -4.18
C PHE A 168 11.89 -13.05 -5.13
N ARG A 169 12.43 -13.32 -6.33
CA ARG A 169 11.96 -14.41 -7.19
C ARG A 169 12.35 -15.78 -6.66
N ASP A 170 13.39 -15.84 -5.83
CA ASP A 170 13.78 -17.03 -5.09
C ASP A 170 13.16 -16.97 -3.67
N PRO A 171 12.19 -17.85 -3.35
CA PRO A 171 11.54 -17.83 -2.04
C PRO A 171 12.50 -18.01 -0.87
N SER A 172 13.66 -18.63 -1.07
CA SER A 172 14.68 -18.82 -0.01
C SER A 172 15.38 -17.51 0.37
N LYS A 173 15.32 -16.49 -0.49
CA LYS A 173 15.91 -15.16 -0.24
C LYS A 173 14.93 -14.16 0.37
N LEU A 174 13.68 -14.58 0.63
CA LEU A 174 12.70 -13.75 1.32
C LEU A 174 12.95 -13.71 2.82
N PRO A 175 12.63 -12.59 3.50
CA PRO A 175 12.87 -12.45 4.93
C PRO A 175 11.97 -13.37 5.75
N GLY A 176 12.53 -13.97 6.81
CA GLY A 176 11.78 -14.76 7.79
C GLY A 176 10.97 -15.89 7.16
N ASN A 177 9.72 -16.04 7.60
CA ASN A 177 8.81 -17.08 7.12
C ASN A 177 8.17 -16.78 5.74
N CYS A 178 8.50 -15.66 5.08
CA CYS A 178 7.83 -15.26 3.84
C CYS A 178 8.04 -16.25 2.68
N GLY A 179 9.14 -17.00 2.66
CA GLY A 179 9.42 -18.02 1.64
C GLY A 179 8.43 -19.20 1.64
N SER A 180 7.93 -19.57 2.81
CA SER A 180 6.96 -20.67 3.01
C SER A 180 5.54 -20.18 3.31
N CYS A 181 5.30 -18.87 3.29
CA CYS A 181 4.00 -18.27 3.54
C CYS A 181 3.00 -18.68 2.45
N SER A 182 1.74 -18.98 2.81
CA SER A 182 0.67 -19.32 1.86
C SER A 182 0.42 -18.22 0.82
N ASN A 183 0.75 -16.97 1.15
CA ASN A 183 0.60 -15.81 0.27
C ASN A 183 1.83 -15.55 -0.62
N ASN A 184 2.92 -16.33 -0.49
CA ASN A 184 4.17 -16.12 -1.22
C ASN A 184 3.98 -16.02 -2.75
N SER A 185 3.05 -16.80 -3.29
CA SER A 185 2.75 -16.83 -4.72
C SER A 185 2.40 -15.45 -5.29
N ASN A 186 1.82 -14.57 -4.48
CA ASN A 186 1.32 -13.26 -4.90
C ASN A 186 1.87 -12.08 -4.09
N CYS A 187 2.56 -12.33 -2.98
CA CYS A 187 3.01 -11.30 -2.03
C CYS A 187 4.47 -11.51 -1.62
N PHE A 188 5.18 -10.41 -1.40
CA PHE A 188 6.43 -10.40 -0.65
C PHE A 188 6.47 -9.30 0.44
N GLY A 189 5.37 -8.59 0.68
CA GLY A 189 5.25 -7.42 1.57
C GLY A 189 5.42 -6.07 0.86
N CYS A 190 5.04 -4.96 1.51
CA CYS A 190 5.23 -3.62 0.96
C CYS A 190 6.70 -3.19 1.04
N ARG A 191 7.31 -2.89 -0.12
CA ARG A 191 8.70 -2.40 -0.19
C ARG A 191 8.87 -0.99 0.32
N SER A 192 7.84 -0.15 0.19
CA SER A 192 7.84 1.18 0.80
C SER A 192 7.88 1.09 2.33
N SER A 193 7.05 0.23 2.93
CA SER A 193 7.08 0.01 4.38
C SER A 193 8.43 -0.53 4.83
N ALA A 194 8.95 -1.57 4.18
CA ALA A 194 10.28 -2.12 4.50
C ALA A 194 11.38 -1.04 4.45
N TYR A 195 11.40 -0.21 3.41
CA TYR A 195 12.36 0.87 3.26
C TYR A 195 12.25 1.95 4.33
N TYR A 196 11.06 2.52 4.55
CA TYR A 196 10.92 3.64 5.47
C TYR A 196 11.02 3.23 6.94
N TYR A 197 10.68 1.99 7.29
CA TYR A 197 10.81 1.52 8.67
C TYR A 197 12.20 0.96 8.95
N ASN A 198 12.68 0.05 8.10
CA ASN A 198 13.90 -0.73 8.34
C ASN A 198 15.13 -0.21 7.59
N GLY A 199 14.96 0.76 6.68
CA GLY A 199 16.07 1.31 5.88
C GLY A 199 16.49 0.43 4.71
N ASP A 200 15.77 -0.66 4.41
CA ASP A 200 16.11 -1.56 3.32
C ASP A 200 14.87 -2.09 2.60
N LEU A 201 14.93 -2.08 1.27
CA LEU A 201 13.88 -2.60 0.38
C LEU A 201 13.69 -4.10 0.55
N MET A 202 14.76 -4.80 0.92
CA MET A 202 14.78 -6.25 1.07
C MET A 202 14.42 -6.71 2.49
N ALA A 203 14.13 -5.78 3.40
CA ALA A 203 13.67 -6.12 4.75
C ALA A 203 12.22 -6.62 4.77
N ALA A 204 11.82 -7.20 5.89
CA ALA A 204 10.43 -7.57 6.15
C ALA A 204 9.52 -6.33 6.16
N ASP A 205 8.27 -6.51 5.71
CA ASP A 205 7.24 -5.50 5.90
C ASP A 205 6.76 -5.51 7.36
N PRO A 206 6.99 -4.44 8.14
CA PRO A 206 6.62 -4.40 9.55
C PRO A 206 5.10 -4.42 9.79
N LYS A 207 4.30 -4.18 8.74
CA LYS A 207 2.82 -4.17 8.81
C LYS A 207 2.19 -5.49 8.43
N CYS A 208 3.00 -6.52 8.17
CA CYS A 208 2.51 -7.86 7.86
C CYS A 208 2.16 -8.61 9.14
N GLY A 209 0.86 -8.82 9.39
CA GLY A 209 0.39 -9.60 10.55
C GLY A 209 0.73 -11.10 10.52
N GLN A 210 1.24 -11.62 9.40
CA GLN A 210 1.68 -13.02 9.27
C GLN A 210 3.20 -13.19 9.36
N PHE A 211 3.95 -12.10 9.43
CA PHE A 211 5.40 -12.18 9.44
C PHE A 211 5.91 -12.74 10.77
N SER A 212 6.84 -13.68 10.69
CA SER A 212 7.69 -14.09 11.80
C SER A 212 9.13 -14.15 11.33
N ALA A 213 10.04 -13.63 12.16
CA ALA A 213 11.45 -13.87 11.96
C ALA A 213 11.72 -15.37 12.12
N ASN A 214 12.53 -15.95 11.22
CA ASN A 214 13.03 -17.30 11.45
C ASN A 214 13.90 -17.26 12.72
N SER A 215 13.73 -18.24 13.61
CA SER A 215 14.69 -18.45 14.69
C SER A 215 16.10 -18.49 14.07
N PRO A 216 17.13 -17.89 14.72
CA PRO A 216 18.49 -18.09 14.24
C PRO A 216 18.71 -19.59 14.11
N MET A 217 19.12 -20.06 12.93
CA MET A 217 19.68 -21.41 12.80
C MET A 217 20.69 -21.53 13.92
N LYS A 218 20.50 -22.48 14.84
CA LYS A 218 21.57 -22.89 15.75
C LYS A 218 22.79 -23.07 14.85
N VAL A 219 23.81 -22.25 15.07
CA VAL A 219 25.12 -22.47 14.49
C VAL A 219 25.43 -23.92 14.83
N MET A 220 25.60 -24.76 13.81
CA MET A 220 26.14 -26.09 14.02
C MET A 220 27.54 -25.86 14.57
N GLU A 221 27.69 -26.04 15.88
CA GLU A 221 29.00 -26.26 16.49
C GLU A 221 29.59 -27.51 15.82
N GLU A 222 30.91 -27.42 15.60
CA GLU A 222 31.78 -28.24 14.74
C GLU A 222 31.51 -29.76 14.71
#